data_AF-A0A1B8GI31-F1
#
_entry.id   AF-A0A1B8GI31-F1
#
_cell.length_a   1.000
_cell.length_b   1.000
_cell.length_c   1.000
_cell.angle_alpha   90.00
_cell.angle_beta   90.00
_cell.angle_gamma   90.00
#
_symmetry.space_group_name_H-M   'P 1'
#
loop_
_entity.id
_entity.type
_entity.pdbx_description
1 polymer ?
#
loop_
_entity_poly.entity_id
_entity_poly.type
_entity_poly.pdbx_seq_one_letter_code
_entity_poly.pdbx_strand_id
1 'polypeptide(L)'
;MNHPTISNLFRQMAVSENPAILQQVLAPGSQGGHASRELLDRLNLTKERGFWKGMFAIYGPSKAAVDTSWESVQDAFEGVPGVKFGADYHEAKRGQRLKIRDMPEFEIPHNGFPRLSALPMMDTRGYGGGHICFSPLFPPGGKELYEWYKFASQRISEENFDLFADFHCYGRYTIAIVVMVYGPTEGRRADALYEELMVQAHEEHQTSEYRTHIDYMSKIASHFDFNDGALNKFVTGLKELLDPNGILSQGKSGIWSTRHDKVDEWKSNGTAVRLHNEASGGIISLPPLTGHKNNTNAYKVDERTLHTTSKIPLRGLL
;
A
#
# COMPACT_ATOMS: atom_id res chain seq x y z
N MET A 1 -2.92 -12.03 -7.86
CA MET A 1 -4.23 -12.17 -7.18
C MET A 1 -4.16 -13.12 -5.99
N ASN A 2 -3.15 -14.00 -5.91
CA ASN A 2 -2.80 -14.70 -4.69
C ASN A 2 -1.41 -14.20 -4.25
N HIS A 3 -1.34 -13.58 -3.07
CA HIS A 3 -0.09 -13.18 -2.42
C HIS A 3 -0.25 -13.52 -0.94
N PRO A 4 0.79 -14.00 -0.26
CA PRO A 4 0.71 -14.26 1.17
C PRO A 4 0.41 -12.98 1.94
N THR A 5 -0.36 -13.11 3.01
CA THR A 5 -0.46 -12.02 3.99
C THR A 5 -0.06 -12.46 5.38
N ILE A 6 0.37 -11.49 6.18
CA ILE A 6 0.70 -11.65 7.59
C ILE A 6 -0.18 -10.68 8.37
N SER A 7 -1.03 -11.21 9.25
CA SER A 7 -2.04 -10.42 9.95
C SER A 7 -1.93 -10.54 11.46
N ASN A 8 -2.18 -9.42 12.17
CA ASN A 8 -2.09 -9.38 13.62
C ASN A 8 -3.32 -10.01 14.31
N LEU A 9 -3.24 -10.20 15.62
CA LEU A 9 -4.28 -10.90 16.38
C LEU A 9 -5.64 -10.18 16.33
N PHE A 10 -5.65 -8.85 16.41
CA PHE A 10 -6.88 -8.06 16.29
C PHE A 10 -7.56 -8.35 14.95
N ARG A 11 -6.83 -8.21 13.84
CA ARG A 11 -7.28 -8.50 12.47
C ARG A 11 -7.92 -9.88 12.40
N GLN A 12 -7.23 -10.91 12.90
CA GLN A 12 -7.74 -12.29 12.90
C GLN A 12 -9.05 -12.48 13.70
N MET A 13 -9.28 -11.69 14.76
CA MET A 13 -10.48 -11.79 15.57
C MET A 13 -11.62 -10.90 15.09
N ALA A 14 -11.31 -9.75 14.48
CA ALA A 14 -12.28 -8.79 13.95
C ALA A 14 -13.11 -9.34 12.77
N VAL A 15 -12.68 -10.47 12.20
CA VAL A 15 -13.38 -11.22 11.15
C VAL A 15 -13.89 -12.61 11.62
N SER A 16 -13.86 -12.86 12.93
CA SER A 16 -14.23 -14.15 13.50
C SER A 16 -15.71 -14.47 13.23
N GLU A 17 -15.98 -15.69 12.77
CA GLU A 17 -17.36 -16.20 12.62
C GLU A 17 -18.06 -16.43 13.97
N ASN A 18 -17.31 -16.50 15.07
CA ASN A 18 -17.88 -16.60 16.41
C ASN A 18 -18.38 -15.22 16.89
N PRO A 19 -19.70 -15.01 17.03
CA PRO A 19 -20.26 -13.70 17.38
C PRO A 19 -19.88 -13.22 18.78
N ALA A 20 -19.62 -14.13 19.73
CA ALA A 20 -19.25 -13.78 21.10
C ALA A 20 -17.80 -13.26 21.20
N ILE A 21 -16.90 -13.77 20.34
CA ILE A 21 -15.55 -13.24 20.19
C ILE A 21 -15.65 -11.88 19.51
N LEU A 22 -16.36 -11.81 18.38
CA LEU A 22 -16.52 -10.61 17.59
C LEU A 22 -17.05 -9.45 18.45
N GLN A 23 -18.14 -9.67 19.19
CA GLN A 23 -18.72 -8.67 20.08
C GLN A 23 -17.71 -8.14 21.11
N GLN A 24 -16.93 -9.01 21.74
CA GLN A 24 -15.95 -8.58 22.75
C GLN A 24 -14.75 -7.85 22.14
N VAL A 25 -14.31 -8.21 20.94
CA VAL A 25 -13.19 -7.53 20.25
C VAL A 25 -13.60 -6.17 19.73
N LEU A 26 -14.82 -6.05 19.20
CA LEU A 26 -15.29 -4.79 18.63
C LEU A 26 -15.87 -3.83 19.68
N ALA A 27 -16.30 -4.33 20.85
CA ALA A 27 -16.92 -3.51 21.90
C ALA A 27 -16.05 -2.32 22.37
N PRO A 28 -14.73 -2.46 22.62
CA PRO A 28 -13.90 -1.32 23.00
C PRO A 28 -13.93 -0.18 21.98
N GLY A 29 -13.86 -0.49 20.69
CA GLY A 29 -13.96 0.49 19.61
C GLY A 29 -15.27 1.28 19.66
N SER A 30 -16.38 0.59 19.91
CA SER A 30 -17.71 1.22 20.03
C SER A 30 -17.84 2.14 21.25
N GLN A 31 -16.92 2.05 22.21
CA GLN A 31 -16.88 2.85 23.44
C GLN A 31 -15.84 3.97 23.37
N GLY A 32 -15.24 4.22 22.20
CA GLY A 32 -14.20 5.24 22.04
C GLY A 32 -12.78 4.73 22.40
N GLY A 33 -12.64 3.46 22.76
CA GLY A 33 -11.38 2.82 23.14
C GLY A 33 -10.79 1.97 22.02
N HIS A 34 -9.92 1.02 22.41
CA HIS A 34 -9.35 0.02 21.51
C HIS A 34 -9.22 -1.32 22.23
N ALA A 35 -9.14 -2.42 21.48
CA ALA A 35 -8.92 -3.75 22.01
C ALA A 35 -7.49 -3.87 22.57
N SER A 36 -7.37 -3.94 23.90
CA SER A 36 -6.07 -4.06 24.56
C SER A 36 -5.40 -5.40 24.27
N ARG A 37 -4.09 -5.47 24.47
CA ARG A 37 -3.35 -6.73 24.32
C ARG A 37 -3.86 -7.81 25.27
N GLU A 38 -4.19 -7.45 26.50
CA GLU A 38 -4.71 -8.35 27.52
C GLU A 38 -6.09 -8.90 27.12
N LEU A 39 -6.93 -8.07 26.51
CA LEU A 39 -8.22 -8.51 25.98
C LEU A 39 -8.03 -9.54 24.87
N LEU A 40 -7.16 -9.24 23.89
CA LEU A 40 -6.89 -10.14 22.77
C LEU A 40 -6.27 -11.46 23.25
N ASP A 41 -5.34 -11.41 24.19
CA ASP A 41 -4.72 -12.62 24.76
C ASP A 41 -5.74 -13.47 25.54
N ARG A 42 -6.66 -12.83 26.29
CA ARG A 42 -7.75 -13.52 26.99
C ARG A 42 -8.76 -14.16 26.03
N LEU A 43 -9.10 -13.48 24.94
CA LEU A 43 -10.04 -13.96 23.93
C LEU A 43 -9.44 -15.04 23.02
N ASN A 44 -8.11 -15.18 23.00
CA ASN A 44 -7.42 -16.26 22.33
C ASN A 44 -7.53 -17.57 23.14
N LEU A 45 -8.77 -18.01 23.37
CA LEU A 45 -9.15 -19.06 24.32
C LEU A 45 -8.42 -20.40 24.08
N THR A 46 -8.07 -20.71 22.83
CA THR A 46 -7.39 -21.97 22.47
C THR A 46 -5.87 -21.83 22.46
N LYS A 47 -5.32 -20.60 22.50
CA LYS A 47 -3.89 -20.30 22.20
C LYS A 47 -3.39 -20.96 20.91
N GLU A 48 -4.29 -21.28 20.00
CA GLU A 48 -3.95 -21.83 18.69
C GLU A 48 -3.59 -20.73 17.71
N ARG A 49 -4.08 -19.50 17.95
CA ARG A 49 -3.75 -18.34 17.13
C ARG A 49 -2.46 -17.70 17.66
N GLY A 50 -1.45 -17.61 16.81
CA GLY A 50 -0.30 -16.76 17.07
C GLY A 50 -0.70 -15.29 17.04
N PHE A 51 0.12 -14.42 17.66
CA PHE A 51 -0.08 -12.98 17.51
C PHE A 51 -0.04 -12.55 16.03
N TRP A 52 0.83 -13.21 15.25
CA TRP A 52 0.88 -13.11 13.80
C TRP A 52 0.38 -14.42 13.16
N LYS A 53 -0.39 -14.30 12.09
CA LYS A 53 -0.82 -15.41 11.23
C LYS A 53 -0.47 -15.12 9.79
N GLY A 54 0.37 -15.98 9.21
CA GLY A 54 0.60 -16.05 7.78
C GLY A 54 -0.54 -16.82 7.09
N MET A 55 -1.12 -16.27 6.03
CA MET A 55 -2.15 -16.95 5.25
C MET A 55 -1.85 -16.83 3.75
N PHE A 56 -1.91 -17.96 3.04
CA PHE A 56 -1.65 -18.05 1.61
C PHE A 56 -2.27 -19.35 1.08
N ALA A 57 -2.24 -19.52 -0.25
CA ALA A 57 -2.61 -20.78 -0.89
C ALA A 57 -1.48 -21.24 -1.82
N ILE A 58 -1.28 -22.56 -1.87
CA ILE A 58 -0.38 -23.21 -2.84
C ILE A 58 -1.26 -23.86 -3.92
N TYR A 59 -0.96 -23.56 -5.18
CA TYR A 59 -1.65 -24.15 -6.33
C TYR A 59 -0.67 -25.03 -7.10
N GLY A 60 -1.10 -26.24 -7.40
CA GLY A 60 -0.29 -27.18 -8.17
C GLY A 60 -1.14 -28.13 -9.00
N PRO A 61 -0.54 -28.77 -10.02
CA PRO A 61 -1.22 -29.72 -10.89
C PRO A 61 -1.49 -31.07 -10.22
N SER A 62 -0.84 -31.35 -9.10
CA SER A 62 -0.94 -32.61 -8.36
C SER A 62 -0.66 -32.41 -6.88
N LYS A 63 -1.12 -33.36 -6.06
CA LYS A 63 -0.81 -33.42 -4.63
C LYS A 63 0.68 -33.37 -4.36
N ALA A 64 1.47 -34.17 -5.09
CA ALA A 64 2.92 -34.22 -4.92
C ALA A 64 3.59 -32.85 -5.12
N ALA A 65 3.20 -32.09 -6.15
CA ALA A 65 3.77 -30.76 -6.39
C ALA A 65 3.42 -29.74 -5.28
N VAL A 66 2.19 -29.83 -4.76
CA VAL A 66 1.74 -29.00 -3.64
C VAL A 66 2.45 -29.38 -2.35
N ASP A 67 2.57 -30.67 -2.05
CA ASP A 67 3.22 -31.19 -0.85
C ASP A 67 4.69 -30.77 -0.79
N THR A 68 5.45 -30.90 -1.88
CA THR A 68 6.85 -30.43 -1.94
C THR A 68 6.97 -28.92 -1.71
N SER A 69 6.04 -28.14 -2.24
CA SER A 69 6.02 -26.69 -2.02
C SER A 69 5.67 -26.35 -0.57
N TRP A 70 4.77 -27.13 0.05
CA TRP A 70 4.39 -26.96 1.45
C TRP A 70 5.53 -27.32 2.39
N GLU A 71 6.23 -28.44 2.16
CA GLU A 71 7.44 -28.83 2.88
C GLU A 71 8.50 -27.71 2.82
N SER A 72 8.74 -27.15 1.63
CA SER A 72 9.69 -26.03 1.46
C SER A 72 9.30 -24.79 2.28
N VAL A 73 8.00 -24.54 2.47
CA VAL A 73 7.54 -23.46 3.35
C VAL A 73 7.77 -23.82 4.81
N GLN A 74 7.47 -25.05 5.23
CA GLN A 74 7.70 -25.49 6.60
C GLN A 74 9.18 -25.36 6.99
N ASP A 75 10.08 -25.82 6.12
CA ASP A 75 11.53 -25.69 6.30
C ASP A 75 11.96 -24.23 6.44
N ALA A 76 11.41 -23.33 5.62
CA ALA A 76 11.73 -21.90 5.68
C ALA A 76 11.32 -21.24 7.01
N PHE A 77 10.34 -21.81 7.72
CA PHE A 77 9.85 -21.29 9.00
C PHE A 77 10.33 -22.09 10.22
N GLU A 78 11.09 -23.17 10.05
CA GLU A 78 11.53 -24.06 11.14
C GLU A 78 12.29 -23.29 12.25
N GLY A 79 13.04 -22.26 11.88
CA GLY A 79 13.78 -21.41 12.82
C GLY A 79 12.93 -20.46 13.68
N VAL A 80 11.61 -20.38 13.47
CA VAL A 80 10.72 -19.48 14.22
C VAL A 80 10.17 -20.18 15.46
N PRO A 81 10.55 -19.75 16.69
CA PRO A 81 10.12 -20.42 17.91
C PRO A 81 8.59 -20.41 18.08
N GLY A 82 8.00 -21.58 18.31
CA GLY A 82 6.57 -21.72 18.54
C GLY A 82 5.70 -21.59 17.30
N VAL A 83 6.28 -21.61 16.09
CA VAL A 83 5.53 -21.66 14.85
C VAL A 83 4.62 -22.89 14.82
N LYS A 84 3.40 -22.70 14.31
CA LYS A 84 2.43 -23.77 14.08
C LYS A 84 2.02 -23.74 12.62
N PHE A 85 1.94 -24.92 12.02
CA PHE A 85 1.53 -25.09 10.64
C PHE A 85 0.14 -25.71 10.58
N GLY A 86 -0.67 -25.23 9.65
CA GLY A 86 -1.99 -25.78 9.36
C GLY A 86 -2.32 -25.53 7.89
N ALA A 87 -2.89 -26.53 7.23
CA ALA A 87 -3.27 -26.45 5.83
C ALA A 87 -4.50 -27.33 5.57
N ASP A 88 -5.44 -26.81 4.79
CA ASP A 88 -6.56 -27.56 4.24
C ASP A 88 -6.28 -27.90 2.78
N TYR A 89 -6.44 -29.18 2.43
CA TYR A 89 -6.14 -29.67 1.09
C TYR A 89 -7.43 -29.88 0.30
N HIS A 90 -7.46 -29.37 -0.93
CA HIS A 90 -8.61 -29.47 -1.82
C HIS A 90 -8.18 -29.89 -3.23
N GLU A 91 -8.76 -30.98 -3.73
CA GLU A 91 -8.51 -31.47 -5.07
C GLU A 91 -9.81 -31.72 -5.84
N ALA A 92 -9.73 -31.56 -7.16
CA ALA A 92 -10.81 -31.96 -8.05
C ALA A 92 -10.78 -33.47 -8.25
N LYS A 93 -11.96 -34.07 -8.50
CA LYS A 93 -12.02 -35.44 -9.02
C LYS A 93 -11.22 -35.54 -10.32
N ARG A 94 -10.59 -36.70 -10.56
CA ARG A 94 -9.79 -36.94 -11.77
C ARG A 94 -10.58 -36.58 -13.04
N GLY A 95 -9.96 -35.80 -13.92
CA GLY A 95 -10.56 -35.31 -15.17
C GLY A 95 -11.50 -34.11 -14.99
N GLN A 96 -11.66 -33.59 -13.78
CA GLN A 96 -12.45 -32.39 -13.50
C GLN A 96 -11.56 -31.23 -13.07
N ARG A 97 -12.16 -30.04 -12.98
CA ARG A 97 -11.52 -28.84 -12.44
C ARG A 97 -12.08 -28.55 -11.05
N LEU A 98 -11.25 -27.99 -10.18
CA LEU A 98 -11.68 -27.53 -8.88
C LEU A 98 -12.66 -26.37 -9.09
N LYS A 99 -13.87 -26.50 -8.55
CA LYS A 99 -14.87 -25.44 -8.65
C LYS A 99 -14.70 -24.50 -7.48
N ILE A 100 -14.52 -23.21 -7.78
CA ILE A 100 -14.33 -22.17 -6.76
C ILE A 100 -15.50 -22.13 -5.77
N ARG A 101 -16.72 -22.44 -6.20
CA ARG A 101 -17.93 -22.47 -5.34
C ARG A 101 -17.95 -23.62 -4.33
N ASP A 102 -17.18 -24.67 -4.58
CA ASP A 102 -17.10 -25.85 -3.71
C ASP A 102 -15.94 -25.70 -2.70
N MET A 103 -15.19 -24.59 -2.77
CA MET A 103 -14.08 -24.29 -1.85
C MET A 103 -14.60 -23.62 -0.58
N PRO A 104 -14.01 -23.91 0.58
CA PRO A 104 -14.38 -23.26 1.82
C PRO A 104 -14.13 -21.76 1.77
N GLU A 105 -14.81 -21.13 2.71
CA GLU A 105 -14.77 -19.71 2.94
C GLU A 105 -13.53 -19.37 3.76
N PHE A 106 -12.62 -18.57 3.20
CA PHE A 106 -11.47 -18.05 3.92
C PHE A 106 -11.56 -16.53 4.00
N GLU A 107 -10.91 -15.99 5.03
CA GLU A 107 -10.88 -14.54 5.29
C GLU A 107 -10.31 -13.73 4.11
N ILE A 108 -9.24 -14.23 3.49
CA ILE A 108 -8.71 -13.72 2.22
C ILE A 108 -9.08 -14.73 1.15
N PRO A 109 -9.80 -14.32 0.10
CA PRO A 109 -10.25 -15.21 -0.96
C PRO A 109 -9.13 -15.54 -1.93
N HIS A 110 -8.14 -16.33 -1.49
CA HIS A 110 -7.09 -16.83 -2.39
C HIS A 110 -7.70 -17.63 -3.56
N ASN A 111 -8.86 -18.25 -3.36
CA ASN A 111 -9.64 -18.92 -4.41
C ASN A 111 -10.28 -17.99 -5.46
N GLY A 112 -10.20 -16.67 -5.29
CA GLY A 112 -10.78 -15.68 -6.20
C GLY A 112 -12.30 -15.52 -6.12
N PHE A 113 -12.96 -16.07 -5.10
CA PHE A 113 -14.41 -15.90 -4.91
C PHE A 113 -14.70 -14.60 -4.15
N PRO A 114 -15.43 -13.62 -4.74
CA PRO A 114 -15.71 -12.35 -4.09
C PRO A 114 -16.64 -12.52 -2.88
N ARG A 115 -16.36 -11.78 -1.81
CA ARG A 115 -17.06 -11.87 -0.51
C ARG A 115 -17.25 -10.49 0.13
N LEU A 116 -18.22 -10.40 1.02
CA LEU A 116 -18.50 -9.23 1.87
C LEU A 116 -18.31 -9.52 3.37
N SER A 117 -17.66 -10.63 3.72
CA SER A 117 -17.49 -11.08 5.11
C SER A 117 -16.71 -10.11 5.99
N ALA A 118 -15.86 -9.26 5.41
CA ALA A 118 -15.14 -8.21 6.12
C ALA A 118 -15.97 -6.93 6.36
N LEU A 119 -17.15 -6.78 5.72
CA LEU A 119 -17.96 -5.56 5.81
C LEU A 119 -18.42 -5.22 7.24
N PRO A 120 -18.81 -6.17 8.11
CA PRO A 120 -19.22 -5.86 9.50
C PRO A 120 -18.12 -5.18 10.33
N MET A 121 -16.84 -5.30 9.93
CA MET A 121 -15.75 -4.59 10.58
C MET A 121 -15.89 -3.06 10.49
N MET A 122 -16.64 -2.54 9.51
CA MET A 122 -16.88 -1.10 9.39
C MET A 122 -17.76 -0.54 10.50
N ASP A 123 -18.50 -1.40 11.20
CA ASP A 123 -19.43 -1.01 12.26
C ASP A 123 -18.78 -1.02 13.66
N THR A 124 -17.46 -1.23 13.75
CA THR A 124 -16.73 -1.33 15.02
C THR A 124 -16.81 -0.08 15.89
N ARG A 125 -17.01 1.09 15.26
CA ARG A 125 -17.15 2.39 15.97
C ARG A 125 -18.52 3.01 15.80
N GLY A 126 -19.52 2.17 15.54
CA GLY A 126 -20.90 2.57 15.35
C GLY A 126 -21.18 3.13 13.95
N TYR A 127 -22.47 3.38 13.69
CA TYR A 127 -22.92 3.86 12.39
C TYR A 127 -22.51 5.31 12.13
N GLY A 128 -22.23 5.63 10.86
CA GLY A 128 -21.87 6.98 10.42
C GLY A 128 -20.38 7.32 10.50
N GLY A 129 -19.55 6.35 10.88
CA GLY A 129 -18.10 6.43 10.78
C GLY A 129 -17.57 6.12 9.37
N GLY A 130 -16.26 5.88 9.29
CA GLY A 130 -15.56 5.47 8.09
C GLY A 130 -14.31 4.66 8.42
N HIS A 131 -13.53 4.33 7.40
CA HIS A 131 -12.19 3.80 7.59
C HIS A 131 -11.20 4.53 6.71
N ILE A 132 -9.96 4.57 7.17
CA ILE A 132 -8.82 5.02 6.40
C ILE A 132 -7.73 3.96 6.45
N CYS A 133 -7.05 3.77 5.32
CA CYS A 133 -5.97 2.80 5.21
C CYS A 133 -4.67 3.56 4.98
N PHE A 134 -3.69 3.35 5.84
CA PHE A 134 -2.31 3.74 5.59
C PHE A 134 -1.56 2.54 5.00
N SER A 135 -0.94 2.71 3.82
CA SER A 135 -0.42 1.58 3.03
C SER A 135 0.98 1.78 2.42
N PRO A 136 2.03 2.00 3.24
CA PRO A 136 3.42 2.13 2.80
C PRO A 136 3.98 0.81 2.23
N LEU A 137 5.01 0.92 1.37
CA LEU A 137 5.75 -0.23 0.85
C LEU A 137 7.09 -0.42 1.55
N PHE A 138 7.37 -1.61 2.04
CA PHE A 138 8.67 -1.93 2.64
C PHE A 138 9.44 -2.96 1.83
N PRO A 139 10.77 -3.01 1.96
CA PRO A 139 11.56 -4.15 1.53
C PRO A 139 11.06 -5.47 2.16
N PRO A 140 11.28 -6.62 1.51
CA PRO A 140 10.76 -7.89 1.98
C PRO A 140 11.50 -8.44 3.22
N GLY A 141 12.60 -7.79 3.65
CA GLY A 141 13.43 -8.21 4.78
C GLY A 141 12.79 -8.02 6.17
N GLY A 142 11.66 -7.31 6.25
CA GLY A 142 10.84 -7.20 7.47
C GLY A 142 11.40 -6.30 8.57
N LYS A 143 12.68 -5.94 8.57
CA LYS A 143 13.30 -5.08 9.60
C LYS A 143 12.68 -3.69 9.62
N GLU A 144 12.68 -3.00 8.48
CA GLU A 144 12.15 -1.64 8.33
C GLU A 144 10.65 -1.63 8.62
N LEU A 145 9.92 -2.63 8.11
CA LEU A 145 8.51 -2.83 8.41
C LEU A 145 8.27 -2.99 9.91
N TYR A 146 9.09 -3.77 10.61
CA TYR A 146 8.91 -4.00 12.04
C TYR A 146 9.23 -2.75 12.88
N GLU A 147 10.27 -2.00 12.51
CA GLU A 147 10.61 -0.72 13.15
C GLU A 147 9.46 0.28 13.01
N TRP A 148 8.96 0.45 11.79
CA TRP A 148 7.79 1.27 11.50
C TRP A 148 6.53 0.79 12.25
N TYR A 149 6.26 -0.52 12.22
CA TYR A 149 5.08 -1.11 12.87
C TYR A 149 5.06 -0.87 14.38
N LYS A 150 6.21 -0.91 15.07
CA LYS A 150 6.26 -0.59 16.50
C LYS A 150 5.79 0.83 16.79
N PHE A 151 6.29 1.80 16.01
CA PHE A 151 5.87 3.19 16.10
C PHE A 151 4.37 3.33 15.81
N ALA A 152 3.91 2.77 14.68
CA ALA A 152 2.52 2.84 14.28
C ALA A 152 1.59 2.21 15.33
N SER A 153 1.95 1.02 15.82
CA SER A 153 1.20 0.31 16.86
C SER A 153 1.09 1.13 18.13
N GLN A 154 2.18 1.76 18.57
CA GLN A 154 2.17 2.58 19.78
C GLN A 154 1.24 3.79 19.61
N ARG A 155 1.42 4.57 18.54
CA ARG A 155 0.64 5.79 18.30
C ARG A 155 -0.85 5.52 18.09
N ILE A 156 -1.20 4.46 17.36
CA ILE A 156 -2.59 4.05 17.15
C ILE A 156 -3.27 3.70 18.48
N SER A 157 -2.59 2.96 19.36
CA SER A 157 -3.12 2.62 20.67
C SER A 157 -3.23 3.83 21.62
N GLU A 158 -2.24 4.73 21.62
CA GLU A 158 -2.27 5.98 22.40
C GLU A 158 -3.44 6.88 21.98
N GLU A 159 -3.75 6.91 20.69
CA GLU A 159 -4.92 7.61 20.13
C GLU A 159 -6.21 6.77 20.19
N ASN A 160 -6.25 5.69 20.99
CA ASN A 160 -7.45 4.87 21.22
C ASN A 160 -8.15 4.38 19.95
N PHE A 161 -7.37 4.02 18.93
CA PHE A 161 -7.86 3.32 17.75
C PHE A 161 -7.44 1.86 17.78
N ASP A 162 -8.26 0.99 17.18
CA ASP A 162 -7.92 -0.40 17.01
C ASP A 162 -6.83 -0.58 15.94
N LEU A 163 -5.81 -1.38 16.24
CA LEU A 163 -4.74 -1.68 15.30
C LEU A 163 -5.12 -2.87 14.42
N PHE A 164 -5.73 -2.62 13.28
CA PHE A 164 -5.88 -3.61 12.23
C PHE A 164 -4.65 -3.58 11.32
N ALA A 165 -3.83 -4.64 11.35
CA ALA A 165 -2.64 -4.74 10.52
C ALA A 165 -2.68 -6.01 9.64
N ASP A 166 -2.54 -5.82 8.33
CA ASP A 166 -2.47 -6.88 7.32
C ASP A 166 -1.35 -6.56 6.32
N PHE A 167 -0.31 -7.38 6.31
CA PHE A 167 0.89 -7.15 5.50
C PHE A 167 0.88 -8.06 4.28
N HIS A 168 0.82 -7.45 3.10
CA HIS A 168 0.70 -8.15 1.82
C HIS A 168 2.09 -8.36 1.24
N CYS A 169 2.58 -9.60 1.28
CA CYS A 169 3.96 -9.95 0.96
C CYS A 169 4.12 -10.33 -0.51
N TYR A 170 5.06 -9.68 -1.20
CA TYR A 170 5.48 -10.00 -2.56
C TYR A 170 6.96 -10.34 -2.59
N GLY A 171 7.44 -10.95 -3.67
CA GLY A 171 8.82 -11.43 -3.75
C GLY A 171 9.91 -10.35 -3.63
N ARG A 172 9.56 -9.05 -3.73
CA ARG A 172 10.51 -7.93 -3.66
C ARG A 172 10.05 -6.76 -2.80
N TYR A 173 8.86 -6.81 -2.23
CA TYR A 173 8.32 -5.75 -1.38
C TYR A 173 7.13 -6.28 -0.58
N THR A 174 6.78 -5.57 0.49
CA THR A 174 5.59 -5.82 1.29
C THR A 174 4.78 -4.55 1.36
N ILE A 175 3.48 -4.63 1.09
CA ILE A 175 2.56 -3.51 1.32
C ILE A 175 2.02 -3.68 2.73
N ALA A 176 2.32 -2.74 3.61
CA ALA A 176 1.87 -2.80 4.99
C ALA A 176 0.56 -2.04 5.16
N ILE A 177 -0.57 -2.75 5.09
CA ILE A 177 -1.88 -2.11 5.21
C ILE A 177 -2.24 -2.04 6.69
N VAL A 178 -2.35 -0.83 7.20
CA VAL A 178 -2.94 -0.54 8.50
C VAL A 178 -4.27 0.16 8.29
N VAL A 179 -5.34 -0.44 8.82
CA VAL A 179 -6.70 0.09 8.70
C VAL A 179 -7.10 0.70 10.04
N MET A 180 -7.57 1.94 10.00
CA MET A 180 -8.19 2.60 11.14
C MET A 180 -9.65 2.83 10.82
N VAL A 181 -10.54 2.22 11.59
CA VAL A 181 -11.96 2.54 11.58
C VAL A 181 -12.18 3.68 12.57
N TYR A 182 -12.91 4.71 12.18
CA TYR A 182 -13.19 5.89 12.99
C TYR A 182 -14.68 6.18 13.00
N GLY A 183 -15.22 6.60 14.15
CA GLY A 183 -16.60 7.04 14.30
C GLY A 183 -16.86 8.43 13.70
N PRO A 184 -18.13 8.85 13.59
CA PRO A 184 -18.53 10.11 12.93
C PRO A 184 -17.87 11.37 13.47
N THR A 185 -17.46 11.39 14.74
CA THR A 185 -16.83 12.55 15.40
C THR A 185 -15.31 12.45 15.49
N GLU A 186 -14.72 11.33 15.07
CA GLU A 186 -13.31 11.00 15.28
C GLU A 186 -12.43 11.31 14.06
N GLY A 187 -13.04 11.75 12.94
CA GLY A 187 -12.34 11.97 11.67
C GLY A 187 -11.12 12.88 11.79
N ARG A 188 -11.17 13.96 12.57
CA ARG A 188 -10.01 14.86 12.79
C ARG A 188 -8.85 14.18 13.53
N ARG A 189 -9.14 13.25 14.45
CA ARG A 189 -8.10 12.47 15.14
C ARG A 189 -7.49 11.44 14.21
N ALA A 190 -8.33 10.75 13.43
CA ALA A 190 -7.87 9.79 12.44
C ALA A 190 -7.00 10.45 11.36
N ASP A 191 -7.36 11.65 10.93
CA ASP A 191 -6.60 12.47 9.98
C ASP A 191 -5.23 12.87 10.53
N ALA A 192 -5.18 13.46 11.73
CA ALA A 192 -3.93 13.85 12.37
C ALA A 192 -2.98 12.65 12.58
N LEU A 193 -3.54 11.51 13.03
CA LEU A 193 -2.77 10.29 13.20
C LEU A 193 -2.29 9.73 11.86
N TYR A 194 -3.13 9.74 10.82
CA TYR A 194 -2.72 9.34 9.47
C TYR A 194 -1.52 10.15 9.00
N GLU A 195 -1.56 11.48 9.16
CA GLU A 195 -0.46 12.35 8.76
C GLU A 195 0.83 12.03 9.51
N GLU A 196 0.73 11.75 10.82
CA GLU A 196 1.87 11.36 11.66
C GLU A 196 2.51 10.06 11.16
N LEU A 197 1.69 9.02 10.90
CA LEU A 197 2.17 7.73 10.38
C LEU A 197 2.84 7.87 9.00
N MET A 198 2.26 8.71 8.14
CA MET A 198 2.78 8.99 6.81
C MET A 198 4.12 9.71 6.83
N VAL A 199 4.26 10.77 7.64
CA VAL A 199 5.50 11.52 7.77
C VAL A 199 6.59 10.62 8.33
N GLN A 200 6.31 9.87 9.41
CA GLN A 200 7.31 8.99 10.01
C GLN A 200 7.77 7.89 9.04
N ALA A 201 6.86 7.29 8.26
CA ALA A 201 7.23 6.31 7.25
C ALA A 201 8.15 6.90 6.17
N HIS A 202 7.89 8.14 5.75
CA HIS A 202 8.69 8.81 4.74
C HIS A 202 10.07 9.23 5.26
N GLU A 203 10.12 9.90 6.40
CA GLU A 203 11.36 10.48 6.94
C GLU A 203 12.32 9.41 7.47
N GLU A 204 11.81 8.39 8.17
CA GLU A 204 12.67 7.40 8.84
C GLU A 204 13.00 6.20 7.95
N HIS A 205 12.12 5.86 7.01
CA HIS A 205 12.24 4.64 6.21
C HIS A 205 12.30 4.88 4.71
N GLN A 206 12.23 6.15 4.27
CA GLN A 206 12.24 6.54 2.85
C GLN A 206 11.20 5.78 2.02
N THR A 207 10.06 5.47 2.64
CA THR A 207 8.93 4.82 1.97
C THR A 207 7.77 5.78 1.79
N SER A 208 6.87 5.42 0.89
CA SER A 208 5.61 6.13 0.66
C SER A 208 4.53 5.12 0.33
N GLU A 209 3.29 5.58 0.24
CA GLU A 209 2.14 4.72 0.03
C GLU A 209 1.96 4.33 -1.43
N TYR A 210 1.54 3.09 -1.67
CA TYR A 210 1.20 2.65 -3.02
C TYR A 210 -0.10 3.31 -3.52
N ARG A 211 -0.97 3.69 -2.58
CA ARG A 211 -2.28 4.29 -2.80
C ARG A 211 -2.74 4.96 -1.51
N THR A 212 -3.43 6.09 -1.65
CA THR A 212 -3.94 6.89 -0.52
C THR A 212 -5.37 7.40 -0.77
N HIS A 213 -6.00 7.90 0.29
CA HIS A 213 -7.25 8.67 0.26
C HIS A 213 -7.06 9.99 -0.51
N ILE A 214 -8.15 10.57 -1.02
CA ILE A 214 -8.11 11.78 -1.86
C ILE A 214 -7.45 12.97 -1.17
N ASP A 215 -7.59 13.07 0.14
CA ASP A 215 -7.08 14.20 0.93
C ASP A 215 -5.55 14.24 0.97
N TYR A 216 -4.88 13.08 0.90
CA TYR A 216 -3.41 13.01 1.02
C TYR A 216 -2.70 12.80 -0.32
N MET A 217 -3.42 12.73 -1.44
CA MET A 217 -2.83 12.49 -2.76
C MET A 217 -1.72 13.50 -3.11
N SER A 218 -1.91 14.77 -2.78
CA SER A 218 -0.90 15.81 -3.04
C SER A 218 0.33 15.67 -2.13
N LYS A 219 0.13 15.35 -0.84
CA LYS A 219 1.22 15.18 0.12
C LYS A 219 2.04 13.92 -0.22
N ILE A 220 1.38 12.80 -0.50
CA ILE A 220 2.06 11.59 -1.01
C ILE A 220 2.79 11.84 -2.32
N ALA A 221 2.21 12.59 -3.26
CA ALA A 221 2.90 12.94 -4.51
C ALA A 221 4.17 13.77 -4.26
N SER A 222 4.20 14.61 -3.23
CA SER A 222 5.40 15.38 -2.87
C SER A 222 6.56 14.53 -2.34
N HIS A 223 6.32 13.30 -1.88
CA HIS A 223 7.41 12.37 -1.52
C HIS A 223 8.23 11.90 -2.74
N PHE A 224 7.71 12.07 -3.96
CA PHE A 224 8.37 11.66 -5.20
C PHE A 224 9.09 12.87 -5.85
N ASP A 225 9.97 13.50 -5.09
CA ASP A 225 10.65 14.75 -5.43
C ASP A 225 12.01 14.59 -6.14
N PHE A 226 12.42 13.35 -6.44
CA PHE A 226 13.68 13.06 -7.12
C PHE A 226 13.88 13.93 -8.37
N ASN A 227 15.09 14.50 -8.49
CA ASN A 227 15.49 15.40 -9.57
C ASN A 227 14.51 16.57 -9.73
N ASP A 228 14.22 17.26 -8.62
CA ASP A 228 13.31 18.40 -8.56
C ASP A 228 11.90 18.05 -9.08
N GLY A 229 11.34 16.94 -8.59
CA GLY A 229 9.99 16.48 -8.93
C GLY A 229 9.83 16.06 -10.39
N ALA A 230 10.85 15.47 -11.01
CA ALA A 230 10.86 15.13 -12.43
C ALA A 230 9.65 14.27 -12.86
N LEU A 231 9.25 13.31 -12.02
CA LEU A 231 8.07 12.48 -12.27
C LEU A 231 6.79 13.30 -12.34
N ASN A 232 6.57 14.18 -11.35
CA ASN A 232 5.37 15.02 -11.30
C ASN A 232 5.31 15.97 -12.50
N LYS A 233 6.43 16.61 -12.85
CA LYS A 233 6.53 17.50 -14.03
C LYS A 233 6.22 16.76 -15.33
N PHE A 234 6.79 15.57 -15.52
CA PHE A 234 6.54 14.73 -16.70
C PHE A 234 5.06 14.34 -16.83
N VAL A 235 4.47 13.80 -15.76
CA VAL A 235 3.07 13.36 -15.76
C VAL A 235 2.11 14.55 -15.92
N THR A 236 2.42 15.70 -15.32
CA THR A 236 1.66 16.94 -15.50
C THR A 236 1.70 17.42 -16.95
N GLY A 237 2.87 17.39 -17.61
CA GLY A 237 2.96 17.72 -19.04
C GLY A 237 2.10 16.80 -19.93
N LEU A 238 2.09 15.49 -19.64
CA LEU A 238 1.18 14.56 -20.34
C LEU A 238 -0.30 14.87 -20.08
N LYS A 239 -0.64 15.20 -18.83
CA LYS A 239 -1.99 15.58 -18.43
C LYS A 239 -2.47 16.80 -19.21
N GLU A 240 -1.65 17.84 -19.31
CA GLU A 240 -1.98 19.06 -20.02
C GLU A 240 -2.10 18.85 -21.53
N LEU A 241 -1.27 17.97 -22.11
CA LEU A 241 -1.34 17.61 -23.52
C LEU A 241 -2.64 16.87 -23.87
N LEU A 242 -3.03 15.90 -23.04
CA LEU A 242 -4.17 15.01 -23.33
C LEU A 242 -5.51 15.55 -22.82
N ASP A 243 -5.49 16.39 -21.78
CA ASP A 243 -6.66 17.05 -21.21
C ASP A 243 -6.42 18.56 -21.10
N PRO A 244 -6.36 19.27 -22.26
CA PRO A 244 -6.04 20.69 -22.30
C PRO A 244 -7.09 21.59 -21.64
N ASN A 245 -8.29 21.08 -21.36
CA ASN A 245 -9.34 21.80 -20.63
C ASN A 245 -9.40 21.41 -19.15
N GLY A 246 -8.60 20.42 -18.73
CA GLY A 246 -8.52 20.00 -17.35
C GLY A 246 -9.84 19.46 -16.79
N ILE A 247 -10.60 18.70 -17.58
CA ILE A 247 -11.92 18.18 -17.21
C ILE A 247 -11.81 16.87 -16.39
N LEU A 248 -10.81 16.05 -16.68
CA LEU A 248 -10.74 14.67 -16.18
C LEU A 248 -10.04 14.60 -14.82
N SER A 249 -10.80 14.45 -13.73
CA SER A 249 -10.29 14.08 -12.40
C SER A 249 -9.09 14.89 -11.90
N GLN A 250 -9.24 16.22 -11.83
CA GLN A 250 -8.22 17.11 -11.28
C GLN A 250 -7.80 16.71 -9.88
N GLY A 251 -6.49 16.74 -9.62
CA GLY A 251 -5.90 16.41 -8.33
C GLY A 251 -5.79 14.92 -8.05
N LYS A 252 -6.29 14.05 -8.93
CA LYS A 252 -6.09 12.61 -8.78
C LYS A 252 -4.59 12.31 -8.76
N SER A 253 -4.15 11.62 -7.71
CA SER A 253 -2.75 11.29 -7.45
C SER A 253 -1.83 12.52 -7.33
N GLY A 254 -2.38 13.68 -6.96
CA GLY A 254 -1.62 14.93 -6.81
C GLY A 254 -1.27 15.60 -8.15
N ILE A 255 -1.88 15.18 -9.25
CA ILE A 255 -1.64 15.74 -10.59
C ILE A 255 -2.72 16.77 -10.93
N TRP A 256 -2.27 17.99 -11.24
CA TRP A 256 -3.13 19.13 -11.53
C TRP A 256 -2.69 19.79 -12.84
N SER A 257 -3.63 20.14 -13.71
CA SER A 257 -3.30 20.97 -14.88
C SER A 257 -3.21 22.45 -14.50
N THR A 258 -2.27 23.19 -15.08
CA THR A 258 -2.08 24.63 -14.83
C THR A 258 -3.31 25.51 -15.01
N ARG A 259 -4.27 25.15 -15.86
CA ARG A 259 -5.50 25.96 -16.10
C ARG A 259 -6.49 26.02 -14.94
N HIS A 260 -6.33 25.18 -13.92
CA HIS A 260 -7.05 25.40 -12.66
C HIS A 260 -6.24 26.36 -11.80
N ASP A 261 -6.18 27.64 -12.18
CA ASP A 261 -5.59 28.77 -11.43
C ASP A 261 -6.33 29.08 -10.10
N LYS A 262 -6.87 28.05 -9.45
CA LYS A 262 -7.24 28.03 -8.03
C LYS A 262 -6.36 27.06 -7.24
N VAL A 263 -5.13 26.88 -7.71
CA VAL A 263 -4.07 26.12 -7.03
C VAL A 263 -3.86 26.67 -5.60
N ASP A 264 -4.09 27.95 -5.35
CA ASP A 264 -3.88 28.59 -4.04
C ASP A 264 -5.03 28.39 -3.05
N GLU A 265 -6.26 28.11 -3.50
CA GLU A 265 -7.44 27.99 -2.63
C GLU A 265 -7.64 26.55 -2.12
N TRP A 266 -7.12 25.55 -2.85
CA TRP A 266 -7.17 24.13 -2.42
C TRP A 266 -5.91 23.68 -1.69
N LYS A 267 -4.74 24.26 -2.00
CA LYS A 267 -3.46 23.94 -1.31
C LYS A 267 -3.32 24.56 0.07
N SER A 268 -4.16 25.54 0.44
CA SER A 268 -4.06 26.24 1.73
C SER A 268 -4.59 25.45 2.93
N ASN A 269 -5.32 24.34 2.71
CA ASN A 269 -5.85 23.49 3.79
C ASN A 269 -4.97 22.26 4.10
N GLY A 270 -3.89 22.05 3.37
CA GLY A 270 -2.91 20.98 3.63
C GLY A 270 -1.52 21.49 3.29
N THR A 271 -0.76 21.84 4.32
CA THR A 271 0.60 22.40 4.34
C THR A 271 1.38 22.20 3.03
N ALA A 272 1.40 23.23 2.17
CA ALA A 272 2.11 23.21 0.92
C ALA A 272 3.59 23.59 1.11
N VAL A 273 4.49 22.67 0.74
CA VAL A 273 5.88 22.99 0.44
C VAL A 273 5.90 23.82 -0.84
N ARG A 274 6.38 25.07 -0.75
CA ARG A 274 6.63 25.94 -1.90
C ARG A 274 7.83 25.38 -2.68
N LEU A 275 7.60 24.88 -3.90
CA LEU A 275 8.66 24.86 -4.90
C LEU A 275 8.73 26.25 -5.52
N HIS A 276 9.62 27.09 -4.98
CA HIS A 276 9.99 28.37 -5.60
C HIS A 276 10.70 28.07 -6.92
N ASN A 277 10.10 28.48 -8.04
CA ASN A 277 10.77 28.52 -9.34
C ASN A 277 11.18 29.97 -9.62
N GLU A 278 12.37 30.37 -9.16
CA GLU A 278 13.04 31.56 -9.68
C GLU A 278 13.93 31.15 -10.86
N ALA A 279 13.32 30.89 -12.01
CA ALA A 279 14.01 30.93 -13.29
C ALA A 279 13.00 31.05 -14.43
N SER A 280 13.33 31.88 -15.41
CA SER A 280 12.66 32.08 -16.70
C SER A 280 11.44 33.03 -16.73
N GLY A 281 11.69 34.30 -16.44
CA GLY A 281 11.07 35.37 -17.21
C GLY A 281 11.58 35.33 -18.65
N GLY A 282 10.87 34.61 -19.52
CA GLY A 282 11.22 34.49 -20.94
C GLY A 282 10.13 33.75 -21.69
N ILE A 283 9.19 34.51 -22.28
CA ILE A 283 8.16 33.98 -23.16
C ILE A 283 8.84 33.34 -24.38
N ILE A 284 8.87 32.00 -24.45
CA ILE A 284 9.17 31.31 -25.70
C ILE A 284 7.85 31.17 -26.46
N SER A 285 7.59 32.09 -27.39
CA SER A 285 6.52 31.90 -28.36
C SER A 285 6.94 30.85 -29.37
N LEU A 286 6.24 29.72 -29.44
CA LEU A 286 6.37 28.79 -30.57
C LEU A 286 5.66 29.41 -31.79
N PRO A 287 6.30 29.49 -32.97
CA PRO A 287 5.64 30.01 -34.16
C PRO A 287 4.64 28.98 -34.71
N PRO A 288 3.57 29.44 -35.39
CA PRO A 288 2.56 28.53 -35.93
C PRO A 288 3.13 27.72 -37.10
N LEU A 289 2.84 26.42 -37.09
CA LEU A 289 3.16 25.51 -38.19
C LEU A 289 2.42 25.95 -39.47
N THR A 290 3.15 26.52 -40.41
CA THR A 290 2.67 26.71 -41.79
C THR A 290 3.72 26.20 -42.79
N GLY A 291 3.25 25.31 -43.67
CA GLY A 291 3.65 25.22 -45.08
C GLY A 291 5.11 24.93 -45.41
N HIS A 292 5.38 23.70 -45.86
CA HIS A 292 6.53 23.31 -46.67
C HIS A 292 7.05 24.39 -47.62
N LYS A 293 8.33 24.76 -47.50
CA LYS A 293 9.23 25.01 -48.64
C LYS A 293 10.64 24.55 -48.31
N ASN A 294 11.20 23.79 -49.25
CA ASN A 294 12.57 23.27 -49.27
C ASN A 294 13.60 24.38 -49.03
N ASN A 295 14.58 24.13 -48.16
CA ASN A 295 15.93 24.61 -48.41
C ASN A 295 16.98 23.68 -47.80
N THR A 296 17.77 23.09 -48.68
CA THR A 296 18.99 22.35 -48.41
C THR A 296 20.03 23.26 -47.76
N ASN A 297 20.56 22.89 -46.60
CA ASN A 297 21.95 23.16 -46.24
C ASN A 297 22.44 22.20 -45.16
N ALA A 298 23.57 21.58 -45.46
CA ALA A 298 24.22 20.51 -44.71
C ALA A 298 24.89 21.03 -43.42
N TYR A 299 24.72 20.30 -42.33
CA TYR A 299 25.62 20.37 -41.18
C TYR A 299 26.53 19.14 -41.20
N LYS A 300 27.83 19.39 -41.41
CA LYS A 300 28.92 18.41 -41.26
C LYS A 300 29.08 18.08 -39.77
N VAL A 301 29.17 16.79 -39.47
CA VAL A 301 29.61 16.26 -38.18
C VAL A 301 31.14 16.23 -38.20
N ASP A 302 31.79 16.84 -37.20
CA ASP A 302 33.24 16.76 -37.01
C ASP A 302 33.54 15.62 -36.02
N GLU A 303 34.03 14.50 -36.54
CA GLU A 303 34.60 13.39 -35.78
C GLU A 303 36.07 13.68 -35.52
N ARG A 304 36.39 14.12 -34.30
CA ARG A 304 37.71 13.98 -33.66
C ARG A 304 37.61 14.44 -32.21
N THR A 305 37.62 13.51 -31.27
CA THR A 305 38.68 13.35 -30.25
C THR A 305 38.28 12.17 -29.35
N LEU A 306 38.88 11.01 -29.62
CA LEU A 306 38.88 9.82 -28.77
C LEU A 306 40.15 9.83 -27.90
N HIS A 307 40.03 9.17 -26.74
CA HIS A 307 41.05 8.78 -25.73
C HIS A 307 41.23 9.76 -24.55
N THR A 308 41.19 9.35 -23.26
CA THR A 308 41.50 8.04 -22.65
C THR A 308 40.88 7.86 -21.24
N THR A 309 40.26 6.69 -21.03
CA THR A 309 40.30 5.77 -19.86
C THR A 309 40.00 6.24 -18.41
N SER A 310 38.97 5.63 -17.81
CA SER A 310 39.16 4.68 -16.70
C SER A 310 38.10 3.56 -16.76
N LYS A 311 38.56 2.31 -16.72
CA LYS A 311 37.75 1.08 -16.67
C LYS A 311 37.70 0.60 -15.21
N ILE A 312 36.53 0.22 -14.72
CA ILE A 312 36.37 -0.71 -13.59
C ILE A 312 35.39 -1.81 -14.03
N PRO A 313 35.71 -3.11 -13.85
CA PRO A 313 35.07 -4.20 -14.57
C PRO A 313 33.86 -4.81 -13.85
N LEU A 314 32.80 -5.09 -14.62
CA LEU A 314 31.75 -6.04 -14.26
C LEU A 314 32.29 -7.46 -14.44
N ARG A 315 32.39 -8.21 -13.34
CA ARG A 315 32.45 -9.68 -13.38
C ARG A 315 31.04 -10.22 -13.21
N GLY A 316 30.62 -11.01 -14.19
CA GLY A 316 29.40 -11.82 -14.13
C GLY A 316 29.59 -13.06 -13.26
N LEU A 317 28.47 -13.66 -12.92
CA LEU A 317 28.35 -15.07 -12.59
C LEU A 317 27.04 -15.59 -13.18
N LEU A 318 27.22 -16.72 -13.88
CA LEU A 318 26.20 -17.71 -14.20
C LEU A 318 25.39 -18.11 -12.97
#